data_AF-A0A6G9NBX2-F1
#
_entry.id   AF-A0A6G9NBX2-F1
#
_cell.length_a   1.000
_cell.length_b   1.000
_cell.length_c   1.000
_cell.angle_alpha   90.00
_cell.angle_beta   90.00
_cell.angle_gamma   90.00
#
_symmetry.space_group_name_H-M   'P 1'
#
loop_
_entity.id
_entity.type
_entity.pdbx_description
1 polymer ?
#
loop_
_entity_poly.entity_id
_entity_poly.type
_entity_poly.pdbx_seq_one_letter_code
_entity_poly.pdbx_strand_id
1 'polypeptide(L)'
;MTSEAGTGEAQARGSLLASHWFWLFALVGVSTAFDYWDHVSREGSPFAAAPLAWFGFTLASTVTLCALARGLAWLLGKLPVPQLAADTAGVALAIAAHLMLTGPLWSRALWSGAVPFDPPGLPVLAGALTYLFYRGLFLFARQLLRPPPSRA
;
A
#
# COMPACT_ATOMS: atom_id res chain seq x y z
N MET A 1 -37.58 -23.86 18.76
CA MET A 1 -37.22 -22.84 17.75
C MET A 1 -36.04 -22.02 18.29
N THR A 2 -34.82 -22.56 18.24
CA THR A 2 -33.59 -21.86 18.68
C THR A 2 -32.37 -22.56 18.06
N SER A 3 -32.16 -22.45 16.74
CA SER A 3 -30.90 -22.95 16.13
C SER A 3 -30.60 -22.40 14.73
N GLU A 4 -31.07 -21.20 14.37
CA GLU A 4 -30.69 -20.59 13.08
C GLU A 4 -29.80 -19.34 13.24
N ALA A 5 -29.76 -18.73 14.43
CA ALA A 5 -28.92 -17.56 14.68
C ALA A 5 -27.42 -17.89 14.77
N GLY A 6 -27.05 -19.08 15.27
CA GLY A 6 -25.65 -19.46 15.52
C GLY A 6 -24.88 -19.95 14.29
N THR A 7 -25.57 -20.47 13.27
CA THR A 7 -24.94 -20.99 12.05
C THR A 7 -24.63 -19.88 11.05
N GLY A 8 -25.49 -18.86 10.95
CA GLY A 8 -25.29 -17.70 10.07
C GLY A 8 -24.12 -16.80 10.49
N GLU A 9 -23.95 -16.52 11.78
CA GLU A 9 -22.81 -15.72 12.27
C GLU A 9 -21.47 -16.44 12.09
N ALA A 10 -21.43 -17.75 12.35
CA ALA A 10 -20.22 -18.55 12.18
C ALA A 10 -19.82 -18.67 10.69
N GLN A 11 -20.81 -18.85 9.80
CA GLN A 11 -20.59 -18.92 8.36
C GLN A 11 -20.22 -17.55 7.75
N ALA A 12 -20.82 -16.45 8.23
CA ALA A 12 -20.47 -15.09 7.84
C ALA A 12 -19.07 -14.68 8.36
N ARG A 13 -18.70 -15.06 9.60
CA ARG A 13 -17.33 -14.92 10.11
C ARG A 13 -16.34 -15.74 9.30
N GLY A 14 -16.70 -16.97 8.91
CA GLY A 14 -15.89 -17.81 8.03
C GLY A 14 -15.66 -17.18 6.65
N SER A 15 -16.68 -16.55 6.06
CA SER A 15 -16.55 -15.90 4.75
C SER A 15 -15.78 -14.57 4.81
N LEU A 16 -15.93 -13.81 5.90
CA LEU A 16 -15.15 -12.58 6.15
C LEU A 16 -13.67 -12.89 6.34
N LEU A 17 -13.33 -13.87 7.17
CA LEU A 17 -11.93 -14.29 7.39
C LEU A 17 -11.32 -14.99 6.18
N ALA A 18 -12.13 -15.51 5.24
CA ALA A 18 -11.64 -16.01 3.95
C ALA A 18 -11.46 -14.89 2.90
N SER A 19 -11.94 -13.68 3.17
CA SER A 19 -11.89 -12.56 2.22
C SER A 19 -10.50 -11.90 2.20
N HIS A 20 -9.86 -11.91 1.04
CA HIS A 20 -8.61 -11.19 0.82
C HIS A 20 -8.77 -9.67 1.00
N TRP A 21 -9.96 -9.13 0.72
CA TRP A 21 -10.26 -7.72 0.97
C TRP A 21 -10.30 -7.39 2.45
N PHE A 22 -10.88 -8.28 3.28
CA PHE A 22 -10.90 -8.08 4.73
C PHE A 22 -9.48 -7.96 5.28
N TRP A 23 -8.60 -8.91 4.93
CA TRP A 23 -7.21 -8.88 5.38
C TRP A 23 -6.41 -7.72 4.80
N LEU A 24 -6.67 -7.31 3.56
CA LEU A 24 -6.06 -6.10 2.99
C LEU A 24 -6.43 -4.86 3.82
N PHE A 25 -7.73 -4.65 4.09
CA PHE A 25 -8.16 -3.50 4.88
C PHE A 25 -7.70 -3.57 6.34
N ALA A 26 -7.63 -4.76 6.94
CA ALA A 26 -7.06 -4.95 8.26
C ALA A 26 -5.58 -4.57 8.30
N LEU A 27 -4.77 -5.02 7.32
CA LEU A 27 -3.36 -4.65 7.20
C LEU A 27 -3.19 -3.15 6.98
N VAL A 28 -3.98 -2.54 6.10
CA VAL A 28 -3.97 -1.08 5.89
C VAL A 28 -4.31 -0.35 7.19
N GLY A 29 -5.35 -0.78 7.91
CA GLY A 29 -5.76 -0.17 9.17
C GLY A 29 -4.67 -0.24 10.24
N VAL A 30 -4.08 -1.41 10.46
CA VAL A 30 -2.99 -1.61 11.43
C VAL A 30 -1.76 -0.78 11.03
N SER A 31 -1.39 -0.78 9.75
CA SER A 31 -0.22 -0.04 9.25
C SER A 31 -0.41 1.46 9.40
N THR A 32 -1.61 1.97 9.10
CA THR A 32 -1.98 3.38 9.26
C THR A 32 -1.97 3.79 10.73
N ALA A 33 -2.48 2.93 11.62
CA ALA A 33 -2.46 3.19 13.06
C ALA A 33 -1.04 3.20 13.63
N PHE A 34 -0.18 2.28 13.16
CA PHE A 34 1.23 2.24 13.55
C PHE A 34 2.00 3.46 13.03
N ASP A 35 1.78 3.85 11.78
CA ASP A 35 2.37 5.04 11.18
C ASP A 35 1.94 6.31 11.94
N TYR A 36 0.66 6.43 12.28
CA TYR A 36 0.16 7.51 13.11
C TYR A 36 0.84 7.55 14.48
N TRP A 37 0.89 6.39 15.16
CA TRP A 37 1.51 6.26 16.47
C TRP A 37 2.99 6.69 16.45
N ASP A 38 3.75 6.21 15.47
CA ASP A 38 5.16 6.59 15.28
C ASP A 38 5.31 8.11 15.11
N HIS A 39 4.43 8.74 14.33
CA HIS A 39 4.48 10.18 14.12
C HIS A 39 4.11 10.98 15.38
N VAL A 40 3.10 10.57 16.15
CA VAL A 40 2.67 11.34 17.34
C VAL A 40 3.48 11.05 18.59
N SER A 41 4.21 9.93 18.64
CA SER A 41 5.07 9.56 19.78
C SER A 41 6.40 10.32 19.81
N ARG A 42 6.77 10.99 18.71
CA ARG A 42 7.97 11.83 18.62
C ARG A 42 7.75 13.16 19.34
N GLU A 43 8.70 13.57 20.18
CA GLU A 43 8.67 14.87 20.85
C GLU A 43 8.59 16.03 19.84
N GLY A 44 7.69 16.98 20.08
CA GLY A 44 7.49 18.13 19.18
C GLY A 44 6.75 17.81 17.88
N SER A 45 6.10 16.64 17.78
CA SER A 45 5.39 16.23 16.57
C SER A 45 4.29 17.23 16.15
N PRO A 46 4.36 17.81 14.94
CA PRO A 46 3.31 18.68 14.42
C PRO A 46 2.02 17.89 14.10
N PHE A 47 2.09 16.55 14.07
CA PHE A 47 0.98 15.67 13.72
C PHE A 47 0.01 15.45 14.89
N ALA A 48 0.52 15.48 16.13
CA ALA A 48 -0.32 15.37 17.33
C ALA A 48 -1.29 16.55 17.48
N ALA A 49 -0.91 17.73 17.00
CA ALA A 49 -1.73 18.94 17.07
C ALA A 49 -2.83 19.01 16.00
N ALA A 50 -2.76 18.20 14.93
CA ALA A 50 -3.66 18.30 13.78
C ALA A 50 -4.02 16.91 13.17
N PRO A 51 -4.72 16.04 13.91
CA PRO A 51 -5.00 14.66 13.48
C PRO A 51 -5.86 14.58 12.20
N LEU A 52 -6.79 15.53 12.00
CA LEU A 52 -7.63 15.57 10.80
C LEU A 52 -6.84 15.96 9.55
N ALA A 53 -5.89 16.91 9.68
CA ALA A 53 -5.00 17.27 8.59
C ALA A 53 -4.12 16.07 8.20
N TRP A 54 -3.65 15.31 9.20
CA TRP A 54 -2.87 14.09 8.99
C TRP A 54 -3.64 13.02 8.26
N PHE A 55 -4.87 12.76 8.69
CA PHE A 55 -5.71 11.80 8.02
C PHE A 55 -5.97 12.20 6.56
N GLY A 56 -6.29 13.47 6.31
CA GLY A 56 -6.48 14.01 4.96
C GLY A 56 -5.24 13.87 4.09
N PHE A 57 -4.06 14.19 4.62
CA PHE A 57 -2.79 14.08 3.90
C PHE A 57 -2.47 12.63 3.57
N THR A 58 -2.63 11.73 4.52
CA THR A 58 -2.35 10.30 4.36
C THR A 58 -3.27 9.71 3.29
N LEU A 59 -4.56 10.06 3.32
CA LEU A 59 -5.54 9.62 2.32
C LEU A 59 -5.18 10.15 0.92
N ALA A 60 -4.97 11.47 0.80
CA ALA A 60 -4.64 12.11 -0.48
C ALA A 60 -3.33 11.56 -1.06
N SER A 61 -2.30 11.41 -0.22
CA SER A 61 -1.01 10.84 -0.58
C SER A 61 -1.13 9.39 -1.04
N THR A 62 -1.87 8.55 -0.31
CA THR A 62 -2.10 7.15 -0.68
C THR A 62 -2.81 7.02 -2.01
N VAL A 63 -3.93 7.74 -2.19
CA VAL A 63 -4.69 7.72 -3.45
C VAL A 63 -3.82 8.17 -4.62
N THR A 64 -3.05 9.25 -4.43
CA THR A 64 -2.19 9.78 -5.48
C THR A 64 -1.05 8.83 -5.81
N LEU A 65 -0.41 8.23 -4.81
CA LEU A 65 0.66 7.24 -5.01
C LEU A 65 0.15 6.02 -5.76
N CYS A 66 -1.04 5.50 -5.40
CA CYS A 66 -1.70 4.41 -6.12
C CYS A 66 -2.02 4.78 -7.58
N ALA A 67 -2.53 5.99 -7.81
CA ALA A 67 -2.83 6.48 -9.15
C ALA A 67 -1.54 6.62 -10.00
N LEU A 68 -0.48 7.16 -9.43
CA LEU A 68 0.84 7.26 -10.05
C LEU A 68 1.40 5.87 -10.39
N ALA A 69 1.42 4.95 -9.44
CA ALA A 69 1.92 3.59 -9.64
C ALA A 69 1.15 2.87 -10.76
N ARG A 70 -0.18 2.97 -10.76
CA ARG A 70 -1.02 2.37 -11.80
C ARG A 70 -0.78 3.02 -13.17
N GLY A 71 -0.74 4.35 -13.23
CA GLY A 71 -0.52 5.09 -14.47
C GLY A 71 0.85 4.81 -15.07
N LEU A 72 1.90 4.80 -14.24
CA LEU A 72 3.26 4.52 -14.66
C LEU A 72 3.45 3.06 -15.07
N ALA A 73 2.90 2.09 -14.33
CA ALA A 73 2.93 0.69 -14.74
C ALA A 73 2.21 0.48 -16.09
N TRP A 74 1.07 1.14 -16.31
CA TRP A 74 0.37 1.10 -17.59
C TRP A 74 1.17 1.73 -18.73
N LEU A 75 1.80 2.88 -18.50
CA LEU A 75 2.64 3.54 -19.51
C LEU A 75 3.87 2.69 -19.86
N LEU A 76 4.59 2.22 -18.85
CA LEU A 76 5.81 1.42 -19.03
C LEU A 76 5.52 0.04 -19.61
N GLY A 77 4.36 -0.55 -19.33
CA GLY A 77 3.91 -1.81 -19.92
C GLY A 77 3.67 -1.75 -21.44
N LYS A 78 3.64 -0.55 -22.03
CA LYS A 78 3.60 -0.38 -23.50
C LYS A 78 4.98 -0.44 -24.16
N LEU A 79 6.05 -0.39 -23.36
CA LEU A 79 7.41 -0.46 -23.86
C LEU A 79 7.84 -1.93 -24.09
N PRO A 80 8.77 -2.20 -25.02
CA PRO A 80 9.27 -3.54 -25.29
C PRO A 80 10.28 -3.97 -24.20
N VAL A 81 9.88 -3.93 -22.94
CA VAL A 81 10.69 -4.34 -21.78
C VAL A 81 9.97 -5.42 -20.99
N PRO A 82 10.69 -6.27 -20.23
CA PRO A 82 10.05 -7.27 -19.40
C PRO A 82 9.06 -6.65 -18.40
N GLN A 83 7.88 -7.24 -18.23
CA GLN A 83 6.82 -6.73 -17.34
C GLN A 83 7.33 -6.49 -15.91
N LEU A 84 8.17 -7.37 -15.39
CA LEU A 84 8.75 -7.21 -14.05
C LEU A 84 9.59 -5.93 -13.93
N ALA A 85 10.37 -5.60 -14.96
CA ALA A 85 11.17 -4.39 -15.01
C ALA A 85 10.27 -3.15 -15.15
N ALA A 86 9.25 -3.20 -16.01
CA ALA A 86 8.27 -2.14 -16.17
C ALA A 86 7.52 -1.83 -14.85
N ASP A 87 7.03 -2.86 -14.17
CA ASP A 87 6.30 -2.71 -12.90
C ASP A 87 7.21 -2.16 -11.79
N THR A 88 8.44 -2.68 -11.68
CA THR A 88 9.41 -2.22 -10.67
C THR A 88 9.78 -0.76 -10.90
N ALA A 89 10.06 -0.38 -12.14
CA ALA A 89 10.32 1.01 -12.52
C ALA A 89 9.09 1.89 -12.27
N GLY A 90 7.88 1.38 -12.52
CA GLY A 90 6.63 2.09 -12.23
C GLY A 90 6.45 2.39 -10.74
N VAL A 91 6.73 1.42 -9.86
CA VAL A 91 6.72 1.62 -8.41
C VAL A 91 7.78 2.64 -7.99
N ALA A 92 9.01 2.50 -8.48
CA ALA A 92 10.11 3.41 -8.16
C ALA A 92 9.80 4.85 -8.58
N LEU A 93 9.31 5.05 -9.79
CA LEU A 93 8.93 6.37 -10.31
C LEU A 93 7.72 6.96 -9.57
N ALA A 94 6.76 6.12 -9.15
CA ALA A 94 5.62 6.60 -8.37
C ALA A 94 6.03 7.15 -7.01
N ILE A 95 6.92 6.44 -6.31
CA ILE A 95 7.48 6.89 -5.03
C ILE A 95 8.28 8.18 -5.21
N ALA A 96 9.17 8.22 -6.21
CA ALA A 96 9.95 9.42 -6.51
C ALA A 96 9.06 10.63 -6.82
N ALA A 97 8.08 10.46 -7.72
CA ALA A 97 7.14 11.50 -8.10
C ALA A 97 6.28 11.96 -6.91
N HIS A 98 5.92 11.05 -6.01
CA HIS A 98 5.20 11.42 -4.80
C HIS A 98 6.06 12.27 -3.86
N LEU A 99 7.25 11.80 -3.50
CA LEU A 99 8.13 12.52 -2.57
C LEU A 99 8.59 13.88 -3.11
N MET A 100 8.77 14.01 -4.43
CA MET A 100 9.23 15.25 -5.04
C MET A 100 8.11 16.23 -5.41
N LEU A 101 6.89 15.74 -5.69
CA LEU A 101 5.82 16.58 -6.25
C LEU A 101 4.54 16.51 -5.42
N THR A 102 3.89 15.34 -5.38
CA THR A 102 2.51 15.28 -4.86
C THR A 102 2.45 15.28 -3.34
N GLY A 103 3.44 14.71 -2.64
CA GLY A 103 3.61 14.82 -1.19
C GLY A 103 3.78 16.28 -0.75
N PRO A 104 4.76 17.03 -1.27
CA PRO A 104 4.91 18.45 -0.99
C PRO A 104 3.66 19.29 -1.34
N LEU A 105 2.96 18.94 -2.43
CA LEU A 105 1.70 19.59 -2.79
C LEU A 105 0.62 19.36 -1.72
N TRP A 106 0.42 18.13 -1.27
CA TRP A 106 -0.56 17.83 -0.22
C TRP A 106 -0.16 18.41 1.13
N SER A 107 1.13 18.43 1.46
CA SER A 107 1.63 19.10 2.67
C SER A 107 1.27 20.59 2.66
N ARG A 108 1.45 21.29 1.54
CA ARG A 108 1.08 22.71 1.43
C ARG A 108 -0.42 22.95 1.46
N ALA A 109 -1.21 22.02 0.90
CA ALA A 109 -2.66 22.16 0.83
C ALA A 109 -3.35 21.89 2.17
N LEU A 110 -2.78 20.99 2.98
CA LEU A 110 -3.42 20.47 4.20
C LEU A 110 -2.72 20.91 5.48
N TRP A 111 -1.49 21.43 5.39
CA TRP A 111 -0.71 21.93 6.51
C TRP A 111 -0.22 23.36 6.30
N SER A 112 -0.17 24.11 7.39
CA SER A 112 0.39 25.48 7.43
C SER A 112 1.91 25.51 7.58
N GLY A 113 2.56 24.38 7.89
CA GLY A 113 4.01 24.23 8.00
C GLY A 113 4.57 23.27 6.94
N ALA A 114 5.87 23.34 6.68
CA ALA A 114 6.54 22.41 5.77
C ALA A 114 6.75 21.05 6.48
N VAL A 115 6.05 20.01 6.02
CA VAL A 115 6.40 18.63 6.41
C VAL A 115 7.74 18.30 5.76
N PRO A 116 8.76 17.83 6.52
CA PRO A 116 10.01 17.41 5.93
C PRO A 116 9.79 16.13 5.11
N PHE A 117 10.31 16.11 3.88
CA PHE A 117 10.30 14.94 3.02
C PHE A 117 11.74 14.43 2.86
N ASP A 118 11.91 13.12 3.01
CA ASP A 118 13.20 12.49 2.79
C ASP A 118 13.63 12.58 1.31
N PRO A 119 14.93 12.65 1.02
CA PRO A 119 15.43 12.46 -0.32
C PRO A 119 14.92 11.13 -0.90
N PRO A 120 14.52 11.08 -2.18
CA PRO A 120 13.79 9.93 -2.71
C PRO A 120 14.61 8.64 -2.79
N GLY A 121 15.95 8.71 -2.73
CA GLY A 121 16.85 7.57 -2.99
C GLY A 121 16.55 6.34 -2.13
N LEU A 122 16.59 6.47 -0.81
CA LEU A 122 16.34 5.36 0.12
C LEU A 122 14.89 4.84 0.04
N PRO A 123 13.85 5.69 0.09
CA PRO A 123 12.47 5.25 -0.08
C PRO A 123 12.19 4.53 -1.39
N VAL A 124 12.76 5.02 -2.51
CA VAL A 124 12.61 4.38 -3.83
C VAL A 124 13.25 3.00 -3.84
N LEU A 125 14.48 2.88 -3.31
CA LEU A 125 15.17 1.59 -3.21
C LEU A 125 14.38 0.62 -2.34
N ALA A 126 13.94 1.06 -1.16
CA ALA A 126 13.15 0.25 -0.25
C ALA A 126 11.86 -0.23 -0.93
N GLY A 127 11.10 0.67 -1.54
CA GLY A 127 9.85 0.32 -2.23
C GLY A 127 10.06 -0.66 -3.41
N ALA A 128 11.13 -0.48 -4.19
CA ALA A 128 11.47 -1.40 -5.28
C ALA A 128 11.84 -2.79 -4.76
N LEU A 129 12.66 -2.88 -3.71
CA LEU A 129 13.04 -4.15 -3.08
C LEU A 129 11.83 -4.85 -2.44
N THR A 130 10.97 -4.10 -1.76
CA THR A 130 9.71 -4.61 -1.19
C THR A 130 8.80 -5.17 -2.28
N TYR A 131 8.63 -4.45 -3.40
CA TYR A 131 7.86 -4.96 -4.55
C TYR A 131 8.44 -6.27 -5.08
N LEU A 132 9.75 -6.33 -5.32
CA LEU A 132 10.42 -7.53 -5.83
C LEU A 132 10.30 -8.71 -4.85
N PHE A 133 10.45 -8.45 -3.55
CA PHE A 133 10.27 -9.46 -2.51
C PHE A 133 8.86 -10.06 -2.53
N TYR A 134 7.81 -9.21 -2.50
CA TYR A 134 6.43 -9.70 -2.55
C TYR A 134 6.11 -10.41 -3.86
N ARG A 135 6.66 -9.92 -4.99
CA ARG A 135 6.50 -10.58 -6.28
C ARG A 135 7.15 -11.95 -6.29
N GLY A 136 8.34 -12.08 -5.72
CA GLY A 136 9.04 -13.36 -5.54
C GLY A 136 8.25 -14.33 -4.67
N LEU A 137 7.76 -13.88 -3.51
CA LEU A 137 6.93 -14.67 -2.61
C LEU A 137 5.66 -15.18 -3.31
N PHE A 138 4.99 -14.31 -4.07
CA PHE A 138 3.80 -14.68 -4.82
C PHE A 138 4.10 -15.73 -5.90
N LEU A 139 5.19 -15.57 -6.66
CA LEU A 139 5.60 -16.55 -7.67
C LEU A 139 5.98 -17.89 -7.03
N PHE A 140 6.68 -17.87 -5.90
CA PHE A 140 7.02 -19.06 -5.12
C PHE A 140 5.77 -19.80 -4.62
N ALA A 141 4.83 -19.09 -4.01
CA ALA A 141 3.55 -19.65 -3.57
C ALA A 141 2.76 -20.26 -4.74
N ARG A 142 2.74 -19.58 -5.89
CA ARG A 142 2.13 -20.13 -7.11
C ARG A 142 2.79 -21.42 -7.59
N GLN A 143 4.10 -21.57 -7.44
CA GLN A 143 4.78 -22.81 -7.81
C GLN A 143 4.43 -23.96 -6.86
N LEU A 144 4.39 -23.71 -5.54
CA LEU A 144 4.00 -24.72 -4.56
C LEU A 144 2.56 -25.23 -4.74
N LEU A 145 1.67 -24.36 -5.22
CA LEU A 145 0.25 -24.67 -5.42
C LEU A 145 -0.09 -25.15 -6.83
N ARG A 146 0.90 -25.38 -7.71
CA ARG A 146 0.63 -25.95 -9.04
C ARG A 146 0.18 -27.40 -8.87
N PRO A 147 -1.05 -27.76 -9.27
CA PRO A 147 -1.44 -29.16 -9.28
C PRO A 147 -0.51 -29.96 -10.22
N PRO A 148 -0.19 -31.22 -9.91
CA PRO A 148 0.59 -32.06 -10.80
C PRO A 148 -0.14 -32.14 -12.15
N PRO A 149 0.59 -32.17 -13.28
CA PRO A 149 -0.02 -32.34 -14.59
C PRO A 149 -0.86 -33.61 -14.57
N SER A 150 -2.15 -33.50 -14.88
CA SER A 150 -3.02 -34.67 -15.05
C SER A 150 -2.41 -35.51 -16.17
N ARG A 151 -2.03 -36.75 -15.87
CA ARG A 151 -1.66 -37.72 -16.90
C ARG A 151 -2.91 -37.95 -17.75
N ALA A 152 -2.95 -37.31 -18.93
CA ALA A 152 -3.86 -37.67 -20.01
C ALA A 152 -3.31 -38.89 -20.75
#